data_AF-A0A0W0V378-F1
#
_entry.id   AF-A0A0W0V378-F1
#
_cell.length_a   1.000
_cell.length_b   1.000
_cell.length_c   1.000
_cell.angle_alpha   90.00
_cell.angle_beta   90.00
_cell.angle_gamma   90.00
#
_symmetry.space_group_name_H-M   'P 1'
#
loop_
_entity.id
_entity.type
_entity.pdbx_description
1 polymer ?
#
loop_
_entity_poly.entity_id
_entity_poly.type
_entity_poly.pdbx_seq_one_letter_code
_entity_poly.pdbx_strand_id
1 'polypeptide(L)'
;MSDKMNETIQDIAVKHGVVLGKDDPILILQTMNDRLLEENRKALQDMLAQFKEEMENISSQWKDDAKEKAEKVLSAALVSSKEAMTRLLHETTNESVHVIKKLISDSLVESRELSRTIRKFNQFTLLTSAAIFCLMPVFYWFLLRY
;
A
#
# COMPACT_ATOMS: atom_id res chain seq x y z
N MET A 1 -42.00 -45.20 25.35
CA MET A 1 -42.58 -44.20 26.29
C MET A 1 -43.22 -44.85 27.50
N SER A 2 -43.94 -45.97 27.36
CA SER A 2 -44.49 -46.75 28.49
C SER A 2 -43.44 -47.15 29.53
N ASP A 3 -42.26 -47.59 29.10
CA ASP A 3 -41.25 -48.12 30.03
C ASP A 3 -40.62 -47.04 30.91
N LYS A 4 -40.23 -45.89 30.34
CA LYS A 4 -39.71 -44.74 31.11
C LYS A 4 -40.73 -44.21 32.12
N MET A 5 -42.01 -44.20 31.76
CA MET A 5 -43.06 -43.75 32.68
C MET A 5 -43.25 -44.73 33.84
N ASN A 6 -43.24 -46.04 33.56
CA ASN A 6 -43.30 -47.07 34.60
C ASN A 6 -42.06 -47.05 35.51
N GLU A 7 -40.87 -46.83 34.96
CA GLU A 7 -39.63 -46.63 35.72
C GLU A 7 -39.73 -45.42 36.66
N THR A 8 -40.26 -44.29 36.15
CA THR A 8 -40.47 -43.07 36.93
C THR A 8 -41.49 -43.28 38.06
N ILE A 9 -42.59 -44.00 37.78
CA ILE A 9 -43.60 -44.37 38.79
C ILE A 9 -42.98 -45.24 39.87
N GLN A 10 -42.18 -46.23 39.49
CA GLN A 10 -41.49 -47.13 40.42
C GLN A 10 -40.46 -46.39 41.28
N ASP A 11 -39.67 -45.51 40.67
CA ASP A 11 -38.67 -44.70 41.38
C ASP A 11 -39.33 -43.76 42.40
N ILE A 12 -40.42 -43.09 42.02
CA ILE A 12 -41.16 -42.22 42.96
C ILE A 12 -41.75 -43.06 44.10
N ALA A 13 -42.29 -44.24 43.81
CA ALA A 13 -42.86 -45.12 44.82
C ALA A 13 -41.81 -45.63 45.81
N VAL A 14 -40.63 -46.04 45.34
CA VAL A 14 -39.52 -46.51 46.20
C VAL A 14 -38.94 -45.37 47.03
N LYS A 15 -38.78 -44.18 46.45
CA LYS A 15 -38.06 -43.06 47.07
C LYS A 15 -38.93 -42.23 48.02
N HIS A 16 -40.24 -42.20 47.78
CA HIS A 16 -41.17 -41.37 48.54
C HIS A 16 -42.28 -42.18 49.24
N GLY A 17 -42.34 -43.50 49.03
CA GLY A 17 -43.27 -44.40 49.73
C GLY A 17 -44.73 -44.22 49.33
N VAL A 18 -44.99 -43.65 48.15
CA VAL A 18 -46.33 -43.32 47.64
C VAL A 18 -46.70 -44.21 46.44
N VAL A 19 -47.92 -44.75 46.43
CA VAL A 19 -48.44 -45.53 45.30
C VAL A 19 -49.16 -44.59 44.34
N LEU A 20 -48.58 -44.39 43.16
CA LEU A 20 -49.16 -43.54 42.12
C LEU A 20 -50.07 -44.35 41.19
N GLY A 21 -51.30 -43.87 40.99
CA GLY A 21 -52.22 -44.39 39.97
C GLY A 21 -51.94 -43.80 38.60
N LYS A 22 -52.44 -44.42 37.53
CA LYS A 22 -52.24 -43.93 36.15
C LYS A 22 -52.86 -42.55 35.88
N ASP A 23 -53.90 -42.21 36.64
CA ASP A 23 -54.61 -40.93 36.57
C ASP A 23 -54.14 -39.94 37.66
N ASP A 24 -53.01 -40.22 38.31
CA ASP A 24 -52.49 -39.35 39.36
C ASP A 24 -52.07 -37.98 38.77
N PRO A 25 -52.54 -36.85 39.35
CA PRO A 25 -52.20 -35.51 38.89
C PRO A 25 -50.69 -35.25 38.77
N ILE A 26 -49.87 -35.89 39.60
CA ILE A 26 -48.41 -35.75 39.55
C ILE A 26 -47.82 -36.30 38.23
N LEU A 27 -48.41 -37.36 37.67
CA LEU A 27 -47.98 -37.93 36.39
C LEU A 27 -48.42 -37.07 35.20
N ILE A 28 -49.54 -36.37 35.32
CA ILE A 28 -50.00 -35.38 34.32
C ILE A 28 -49.00 -34.21 34.28
N LEU A 29 -48.58 -33.71 35.46
CA LEU A 29 -47.56 -32.65 35.55
C LEU A 29 -46.22 -33.10 34.97
N GLN A 30 -45.78 -34.34 35.25
CA GLN A 30 -44.57 -34.90 34.66
C GLN A 30 -44.66 -34.91 33.12
N THR A 31 -45.78 -35.38 32.58
CA THR A 31 -46.00 -35.45 31.12
C THR A 31 -46.02 -34.05 30.48
N MET A 32 -46.67 -33.09 31.14
CA MET A 32 -46.68 -31.69 30.68
C MET A 32 -45.30 -31.07 30.72
N ASN A 33 -44.54 -31.30 31.79
CA ASN A 33 -43.19 -30.78 31.95
C ASN A 33 -42.23 -31.36 30.89
N ASP A 34 -42.32 -32.66 30.61
CA ASP A 34 -41.50 -33.31 29.58
C ASP A 34 -41.82 -32.73 28.19
N ARG A 35 -43.10 -32.51 27.87
CA ARG A 35 -43.49 -31.82 26.62
C ARG A 35 -42.97 -30.39 26.56
N LEU A 36 -43.09 -29.62 27.64
CA LEU A 36 -42.60 -28.24 27.72
C LEU A 36 -41.08 -28.16 27.53
N LEU A 37 -40.33 -29.10 28.10
CA LEU A 37 -38.89 -29.20 27.95
C LEU A 37 -38.51 -29.56 26.51
N GLU A 38 -39.25 -30.47 25.88
CA GLU A 38 -39.01 -30.87 24.49
C GLU A 38 -39.33 -29.72 23.51
N GLU A 39 -40.43 -29.00 23.72
CA GLU A 39 -40.79 -27.81 22.95
C GLU A 39 -39.77 -26.68 23.15
N ASN A 40 -39.33 -26.43 24.38
CA ASN A 40 -38.25 -25.46 24.65
C ASN A 40 -36.95 -25.85 23.95
N ARG A 41 -36.56 -27.12 23.98
CA ARG A 41 -35.35 -27.58 23.28
C ARG A 41 -35.44 -27.35 21.77
N LYS A 42 -36.60 -27.61 21.17
CA LYS A 42 -36.84 -27.33 19.74
C LYS A 42 -36.77 -25.83 19.44
N ALA A 43 -37.48 -25.01 20.21
CA ALA A 43 -37.46 -23.56 20.04
C ALA A 43 -36.04 -22.97 20.18
N LEU A 44 -35.24 -23.47 21.14
CA LEU A 44 -33.84 -23.07 21.31
C LEU A 44 -32.96 -23.54 20.15
N GLN A 45 -33.20 -24.73 19.60
CA GLN A 45 -32.47 -25.22 18.42
C GLN A 45 -32.77 -24.37 17.18
N ASP A 46 -34.04 -24.03 16.97
CA ASP A 46 -34.46 -23.19 15.84
C ASP A 46 -33.87 -21.77 15.95
N MET A 47 -33.88 -21.19 17.15
CA MET A 47 -33.25 -19.90 17.43
C MET A 47 -31.73 -19.93 17.19
N LEU A 48 -31.04 -21.00 17.60
CA LEU A 48 -29.61 -21.16 17.35
C LEU A 48 -29.30 -21.35 15.86
N ALA A 49 -30.17 -22.03 15.12
CA ALA A 49 -30.02 -22.19 13.68
C ALA A 49 -30.15 -20.83 12.97
N GLN A 50 -31.17 -20.03 13.32
CA GLN A 50 -31.33 -18.68 12.80
C GLN A 50 -30.15 -17.78 13.16
N PHE A 51 -29.70 -17.80 14.42
CA PHE A 51 -28.55 -17.00 14.84
C PHE A 51 -27.28 -17.35 14.05
N LYS A 52 -27.06 -18.64 13.77
CA LYS A 52 -25.95 -19.09 12.94
C LYS A 52 -26.07 -18.59 11.51
N GLU A 53 -27.26 -18.66 10.92
CA GLU A 53 -27.54 -18.14 9.58
C GLU A 53 -27.31 -16.62 9.50
N GLU A 54 -27.81 -15.86 10.47
CA GLU A 54 -27.58 -14.42 10.55
C GLU A 54 -26.09 -14.09 10.71
N MET A 55 -25.37 -14.83 11.55
CA MET A 55 -23.91 -14.66 11.67
C MET A 55 -23.18 -14.94 10.37
N GLU A 56 -23.56 -15.97 9.63
CA GLU A 56 -22.96 -16.29 8.34
C GLU A 56 -23.24 -15.19 7.30
N ASN A 57 -24.46 -14.66 7.28
CA ASN A 57 -24.83 -13.54 6.43
C ASN A 57 -24.04 -12.27 6.77
N ILE A 58 -24.01 -11.87 8.05
CA ILE A 58 -23.24 -10.71 8.51
C ILE A 58 -21.75 -10.88 8.19
N SER A 59 -21.19 -12.07 8.44
CA SER A 59 -19.79 -12.38 8.14
C SER A 59 -19.48 -12.24 6.65
N SER A 60 -20.37 -12.74 5.77
CA SER A 60 -20.21 -12.59 4.33
C SER A 60 -20.27 -11.11 3.91
N GLN A 61 -21.24 -10.35 4.43
CA GLN A 61 -21.35 -8.92 4.14
C GLN A 61 -20.10 -8.16 4.60
N TRP A 62 -19.61 -8.45 5.80
CA TRP A 62 -18.39 -7.84 6.32
C TRP A 62 -17.16 -8.14 5.49
N LYS A 63 -17.04 -9.38 4.99
CA LYS A 63 -15.95 -9.76 4.09
C LYS A 63 -16.00 -8.94 2.79
N ASP A 64 -17.18 -8.78 2.20
CA ASP A 64 -17.35 -8.04 0.96
C ASP A 64 -17.13 -6.53 1.18
N ASP A 65 -17.67 -5.96 2.25
CA ASP A 65 -17.46 -4.56 2.65
C ASP A 65 -15.99 -4.25 2.94
N ALA A 66 -15.30 -5.16 3.64
CA ALA A 66 -13.87 -5.02 3.94
C ALA A 66 -13.04 -5.04 2.66
N LYS A 67 -13.39 -5.92 1.71
CA LYS A 67 -12.74 -5.98 0.40
C LYS A 67 -12.97 -4.68 -0.38
N GLU A 68 -14.20 -4.20 -0.47
CA GLU A 68 -14.51 -2.96 -1.18
C GLU A 68 -13.77 -1.76 -0.58
N LYS A 69 -13.77 -1.63 0.76
CA LYS A 69 -13.02 -0.56 1.45
C LYS A 69 -11.53 -0.67 1.21
N ALA A 70 -10.96 -1.88 1.26
CA ALA A 70 -9.55 -2.10 0.98
C ALA A 70 -9.19 -1.71 -0.45
N GLU A 71 -9.99 -2.11 -1.44
CA GLU A 71 -9.80 -1.76 -2.85
C GLU A 71 -9.90 -0.25 -3.08
N LYS A 72 -10.86 0.42 -2.43
CA LYS A 72 -11.03 1.87 -2.53
C LYS A 72 -9.85 2.63 -1.93
N VAL A 73 -9.41 2.25 -0.72
CA VAL A 73 -8.25 2.86 -0.07
C VAL A 73 -6.98 2.62 -0.87
N LEU A 74 -6.76 1.38 -1.34
CA LEU A 74 -5.61 1.03 -2.17
C LEU A 74 -5.59 1.83 -3.48
N SER A 75 -6.74 1.95 -4.14
CA SER A 75 -6.88 2.73 -5.37
C SER A 75 -6.60 4.21 -5.14
N ALA A 76 -7.14 4.79 -4.07
CA ALA A 76 -6.87 6.18 -3.70
C ALA A 76 -5.39 6.41 -3.38
N ALA A 77 -4.76 5.51 -2.63
CA ALA A 77 -3.34 5.55 -2.33
C ALA A 77 -2.49 5.42 -3.60
N LEU A 78 -2.87 4.53 -4.53
CA LEU A 78 -2.17 4.34 -5.79
C LEU A 78 -2.26 5.57 -6.70
N VAL A 79 -3.43 6.19 -6.79
CA VAL A 79 -3.62 7.46 -7.53
C VAL A 79 -2.75 8.56 -6.92
N SER A 80 -2.80 8.73 -5.59
CA SER A 80 -1.97 9.72 -4.90
C SER A 80 -0.47 9.46 -5.10
N SER A 81 -0.04 8.19 -5.06
CA SER A 81 1.35 7.80 -5.29
C SER A 81 1.79 8.12 -6.71
N LYS A 82 0.96 7.80 -7.72
CA LYS A 82 1.22 8.13 -9.12
C LYS A 82 1.34 9.64 -9.33
N GLU A 83 0.46 10.43 -8.72
CA GLU A 83 0.54 11.90 -8.79
C GLU A 83 1.83 12.44 -8.15
N ALA A 84 2.17 11.97 -6.95
CA ALA A 84 3.41 12.36 -6.27
C ALA A 84 4.65 12.00 -7.09
N MET A 85 4.69 10.80 -7.66
CA MET A 85 5.78 10.33 -8.51
C MET A 85 5.89 11.14 -9.81
N THR A 86 4.75 11.51 -10.42
CA THR A 86 4.74 12.37 -11.61
C THR A 86 5.27 13.77 -11.29
N ARG A 87 4.88 14.34 -10.15
CA ARG A 87 5.39 15.65 -9.69
C ARG A 87 6.89 15.60 -9.43
N LEU A 88 7.35 14.61 -8.67
CA LEU A 88 8.77 14.40 -8.39
C LEU A 88 9.56 14.27 -9.69
N LEU A 89 9.13 13.39 -10.61
CA LEU A 89 9.80 13.21 -11.90
C LEU A 89 9.90 14.50 -12.70
N HIS A 90 8.83 15.30 -12.75
CA HIS A 90 8.84 16.58 -13.46
C HIS A 90 9.81 17.58 -12.82
N GLU A 91 9.85 17.63 -11.48
CA GLU A 91 10.77 18.48 -10.73
C GLU A 91 12.23 18.05 -10.93
N THR A 92 12.53 16.76 -10.77
CA THR A 92 13.89 16.24 -10.97
C THR A 92 14.36 16.39 -12.42
N THR A 93 13.45 16.22 -13.38
CA THR A 93 13.76 16.43 -14.80
C THR A 93 14.09 17.89 -15.09
N ASN A 94 13.30 18.83 -14.55
CA ASN A 94 13.56 20.26 -14.74
C ASN A 94 14.87 20.70 -14.09
N GLU A 95 15.16 20.23 -12.87
CA GLU A 95 16.45 20.46 -12.22
C GLU A 95 17.60 19.89 -13.05
N SER A 96 17.46 18.65 -13.54
CA SER A 96 18.47 18.01 -14.38
C SER A 96 18.71 18.78 -15.68
N VAL A 97 17.65 19.23 -16.35
CA VAL A 97 17.73 20.06 -17.56
C VAL A 97 18.43 21.39 -17.25
N HIS A 98 18.15 21.99 -16.09
CA HIS A 98 18.79 23.24 -15.68
C HIS A 98 20.29 23.04 -15.44
N VAL A 99 20.68 21.96 -14.76
CA VAL A 99 22.08 21.59 -14.53
C VAL A 99 22.81 21.33 -15.85
N ILE A 100 22.20 20.56 -16.76
CA ILE A 100 22.77 20.29 -18.09
C ILE A 100 22.94 21.59 -18.87
N LYS A 101 21.93 22.46 -18.89
CA LYS A 101 21.99 23.76 -19.58
C LYS A 101 23.11 24.64 -19.00
N LYS A 102 23.29 24.62 -17.68
CA LYS A 102 24.38 25.34 -17.00
C LYS A 102 25.74 24.78 -17.41
N LEU A 103 25.94 23.46 -17.35
CA LEU A 103 27.19 22.81 -17.78
C LEU A 103 27.53 23.11 -19.24
N ILE A 104 26.54 23.10 -20.14
CA ILE A 104 26.73 23.46 -21.55
C ILE A 104 27.12 24.94 -21.68
N SER A 105 26.49 25.83 -20.91
CA SER A 105 26.79 27.25 -20.96
C SER A 105 28.18 27.56 -20.41
N ASP A 106 28.55 26.94 -19.30
CA ASP A 106 29.87 27.11 -18.66
C ASP A 106 30.99 26.60 -19.59
N SER A 107 30.81 25.43 -20.21
CA SER A 107 31.77 24.89 -21.19
C SER A 107 31.86 25.73 -22.48
N LEU A 108 30.76 26.33 -22.93
CA LEU A 108 30.77 27.28 -24.05
C LEU A 108 31.53 28.57 -23.72
N VAL A 109 31.41 29.06 -22.49
CA VAL A 109 32.16 30.24 -22.02
C VAL A 109 33.65 29.91 -21.95
N GLU A 110 34.02 28.79 -21.33
CA GLU A 110 35.41 28.32 -21.22
C GLU A 110 36.06 28.17 -22.61
N SER A 111 35.35 27.55 -23.56
CA SER A 111 35.82 27.40 -24.94
C SER A 111 36.02 28.75 -25.66
N ARG A 112 35.12 29.72 -25.44
CA ARG A 112 35.26 31.09 -25.98
C ARG A 112 36.44 31.82 -25.37
N GLU A 113 36.70 31.65 -24.08
CA GLU A 113 37.83 32.26 -23.39
C GLU A 113 39.16 31.68 -23.88
N LEU A 114 39.24 30.35 -24.02
CA LEU A 114 40.41 29.68 -24.60
C LEU A 114 40.67 30.17 -26.03
N SER A 115 39.63 30.25 -26.85
CA SER A 115 39.72 30.77 -28.23
C SER A 115 40.18 32.23 -28.28
N ARG A 116 39.71 33.09 -27.35
CA ARG A 116 40.17 34.48 -27.25
C ARG A 116 41.64 34.57 -26.85
N THR A 117 42.08 33.74 -25.92
CA THR A 117 43.47 33.69 -25.46
C THR A 117 44.39 33.25 -26.61
N ILE A 118 44.03 32.18 -27.33
CA ILE A 118 44.75 31.73 -28.53
C ILE A 118 44.82 32.84 -29.58
N ARG A 119 43.71 33.56 -29.83
CA ARG A 119 43.70 34.67 -30.79
C ARG A 119 44.64 35.81 -30.39
N LYS A 120 44.70 36.16 -29.10
CA LYS A 120 45.65 37.17 -28.59
C LYS A 120 47.09 36.70 -28.74
N PHE A 121 47.40 35.46 -28.35
CA PHE A 121 48.73 34.87 -28.55
C PHE A 121 49.13 34.87 -30.01
N ASN A 122 48.23 34.48 -30.92
CA ASN A 122 48.49 34.50 -32.36
C ASN A 122 48.80 35.92 -32.86
N GLN A 123 48.10 36.95 -32.37
CA GLN A 123 48.42 38.34 -32.71
C GLN A 123 49.81 38.76 -32.21
N PHE A 124 50.20 38.36 -31.00
CA PHE A 124 51.56 38.60 -30.50
C PHE A 124 52.62 37.88 -31.34
N THR A 125 52.39 36.63 -31.72
CA THR A 125 53.30 35.86 -32.59
C THR A 125 53.44 36.49 -33.98
N LEU A 126 52.37 37.07 -34.53
CA LEU A 126 52.43 37.80 -35.79
C LEU A 126 53.24 39.10 -35.66
N LEU A 127 53.11 39.83 -34.55
CA LEU A 127 53.89 41.05 -34.31
C LEU A 127 55.38 40.75 -34.12
N THR A 128 55.71 39.70 -33.36
CA THR A 128 57.12 39.31 -33.16
C THR A 128 57.76 38.82 -34.44
N SER A 129 57.05 38.02 -35.24
CA SER A 129 57.57 37.57 -36.54
C SER A 129 57.76 38.74 -37.52
N ALA A 130 56.84 39.71 -37.57
CA ALA A 130 57.00 40.93 -38.36
C ALA A 130 58.22 41.77 -37.92
N ALA A 131 58.43 41.92 -36.60
CA ALA A 131 59.58 42.65 -36.07
C ALA A 131 60.91 41.98 -36.44
N ILE A 132 60.99 40.65 -36.35
CA ILE A 132 62.18 39.88 -36.77
C ILE A 132 62.44 40.08 -38.27
N PHE A 133 61.38 40.03 -39.10
CA PHE A 133 61.50 40.21 -40.54
C PHE A 133 62.01 41.61 -40.91
N CYS A 134 61.62 42.66 -40.17
CA CYS A 134 62.14 44.01 -40.36
C CYS A 134 63.59 44.19 -39.89
N LEU A 135 64.01 43.49 -38.83
CA LEU A 135 65.36 43.61 -38.29
C LEU A 135 66.41 42.84 -39.10
N MET A 136 66.03 41.73 -39.75
CA MET A 136 66.91 40.92 -40.59
C MET A 136 67.64 41.70 -41.71
N PRO A 137 66.99 42.52 -42.55
CA PRO A 137 67.67 43.27 -43.60
C PRO A 137 68.58 44.38 -43.04
N VAL A 138 68.23 44.98 -41.90
CA VAL A 138 69.07 45.98 -41.22
C VAL A 138 70.35 45.33 -40.70
N PHE A 139 70.22 44.15 -40.10
CA PHE A 139 71.37 43.38 -39.63
C PHE A 139 72.27 42.92 -40.79
N TYR A 140 71.67 42.42 -41.88
CA TYR A 140 72.42 42.01 -43.07
C TYR A 140 73.18 43.19 -43.71
N TRP A 141 72.55 44.38 -43.78
CA TRP A 141 73.20 45.58 -44.28
C TRP A 141 74.37 46.04 -43.39
N PHE A 142 74.21 45.96 -42.07
CA PHE A 142 75.28 46.27 -41.11
C PHE A 142 76.47 45.31 -41.25
N LEU A 143 76.21 44.01 -41.46
CA LEU A 143 77.24 42.97 -41.57
C LEU A 143 77.98 43.02 -42.91
N LEU A 144 77.36 43.53 -43.98
CA LEU A 144 78.01 43.75 -45.28
C LEU A 144 78.86 45.04 -45.31
N ARG A 145 78.71 45.91 -44.30
CA ARG A 145 79.42 47.19 -44.16
C ARG A 145 80.69 47.08 -43.29
N TYR A 146 80.85 45.97 -42.58
CA TYR A 146 82.02 45.61 -41.76
C TYR A 146 82.90 44.61 -42.50
#